data_AF-A0A0F5EUW1-F1
#
_entry.id   AF-A0A0F5EUW1-F1
#
_cell.length_a   1.000
_cell.length_b   1.000
_cell.length_c   1.000
_cell.angle_alpha   90.00
_cell.angle_beta   90.00
_cell.angle_gamma   90.00
#
_symmetry.space_group_name_H-M   'P 1'
#
loop_
_entity.id
_entity.type
_entity.pdbx_description
1 polymer ?
#
loop_
_entity_poly.entity_id
_entity_poly.type
_entity_poly.pdbx_seq_one_letter_code
_entity_poly.pdbx_strand_id
1 'polypeptide(L)'
;MKNKITDLNNHLFSQLEKLLDEDLTDEELKREIARANAVSGIASNIIQNSNTAIKAMQLFGDRTIEADAPDFLRISKAQNDKKTL
;
A
#
# COMPACT_ATOMS: atom_id res chain seq x y z
N MET A 1 9.94 5.22 -5.18
CA MET A 1 9.55 3.99 -4.44
C MET A 1 9.17 2.93 -5.45
N LYS A 2 9.70 1.70 -5.30
CA LYS A 2 9.52 0.61 -6.29
C LYS A 2 8.12 -0.01 -6.31
N ASN A 3 7.27 0.27 -5.32
CA ASN A 3 5.90 -0.23 -5.25
C ASN A 3 4.95 0.94 -4.92
N LYS A 4 3.99 1.24 -5.81
CA LYS A 4 2.98 2.29 -5.65
C LYS A 4 1.61 1.68 -5.33
N ILE A 5 0.73 2.46 -4.71
CA ILE A 5 -0.68 2.06 -4.49
C ILE A 5 -1.39 1.77 -5.83
N THR A 6 -1.00 2.44 -6.91
CA THR A 6 -1.48 2.15 -8.26
C THR A 6 -1.14 0.72 -8.70
N ASP A 7 0.02 0.20 -8.31
CA ASP A 7 0.46 -1.15 -8.67
C ASP A 7 -0.36 -2.19 -7.90
N LEU A 8 -0.70 -1.89 -6.63
CA LEU A 8 -1.60 -2.73 -5.82
C LEU A 8 -2.97 -2.88 -6.48
N ASN A 9 -3.58 -1.77 -6.91
CA ASN A 9 -4.88 -1.82 -7.59
C ASN A 9 -4.82 -2.68 -8.86
N ASN A 10 -3.79 -2.52 -9.68
CA ASN A 10 -3.61 -3.34 -10.88
C ASN A 10 -3.50 -4.84 -10.55
N HIS A 11 -2.76 -5.20 -9.49
CA HIS A 11 -2.66 -6.58 -9.05
C HIS A 11 -3.98 -7.15 -8.52
N LEU A 12 -4.79 -6.35 -7.82
CA LEU A 12 -6.10 -6.76 -7.33
C LEU A 12 -7.08 -7.02 -8.49
N PHE A 13 -7.10 -6.14 -9.49
CA PHE A 13 -7.93 -6.34 -10.69
C PHE A 13 -7.47 -7.56 -11.50
N SER A 14 -6.16 -7.76 -11.67
CA SER A 14 -5.65 -8.96 -12.34
C SER A 14 -6.02 -10.25 -11.62
N GLN A 15 -6.03 -10.25 -10.28
CA GLN A 15 -6.47 -11.41 -9.51
C GLN A 15 -7.97 -11.64 -9.64
N LEU A 16 -8.77 -10.57 -9.72
CA LEU A 16 -10.22 -10.66 -9.97
C LEU A 16 -10.50 -11.28 -11.34
N GLU A 17 -9.82 -10.83 -12.40
CA GLU A 17 -9.97 -11.39 -13.74
C GLU A 17 -9.65 -12.90 -13.78
N LYS A 18 -8.56 -13.32 -13.11
CA LYS A 18 -8.20 -14.74 -13.02
C LYS A 18 -9.24 -15.58 -12.29
N LEU A 19 -9.87 -15.07 -11.24
CA LEU A 19 -10.93 -15.79 -10.53
C LEU A 19 -12.20 -15.96 -11.36
N LEU A 20 -12.40 -15.13 -12.38
CA LEU A 20 -13.54 -15.17 -13.29
C LEU A 20 -13.26 -15.98 -14.56
N ASP A 21 -12.06 -16.55 -14.69
CA ASP A 21 -11.69 -17.38 -15.83
C ASP A 21 -12.47 -18.71 -15.81
N GLU A 22 -13.35 -18.90 -16.79
CA GLU A 22 -14.23 -20.06 -16.93
C GLU A 22 -13.49 -21.34 -17.34
N ASP A 23 -12.25 -21.21 -17.84
CA ASP A 23 -11.42 -22.34 -18.29
C ASP A 23 -10.64 -22.99 -17.13
N LEU A 24 -10.74 -22.46 -15.90
CA LEU A 24 -10.06 -23.01 -14.73
C LEU A 24 -10.65 -24.36 -14.30
N THR A 25 -9.77 -25.32 -14.05
CA THR A 25 -10.16 -26.54 -13.35
C THR A 25 -10.46 -26.27 -11.88
N ASP A 26 -11.25 -27.14 -11.23
CA ASP A 26 -11.56 -27.04 -9.79
C ASP A 26 -10.32 -26.87 -8.91
N GLU A 27 -9.22 -27.57 -9.23
CA GLU A 27 -7.98 -27.49 -8.47
C GLU A 27 -7.22 -26.19 -8.70
N GLU A 28 -7.29 -25.62 -9.90
CA GLU A 28 -6.72 -24.30 -10.18
C GLU A 28 -7.55 -23.19 -9.54
N LEU A 29 -8.88 -23.29 -9.59
CA LEU A 29 -9.77 -22.36 -8.91
C LEU A 29 -9.51 -22.34 -7.40
N LYS A 30 -9.36 -23.50 -6.76
CA LYS A 30 -8.98 -23.58 -5.33
C LYS A 30 -7.65 -22.89 -5.06
N ARG A 31 -6.64 -23.07 -5.92
CA ARG A 31 -5.34 -22.39 -5.80
C ARG A 31 -5.47 -20.88 -5.95
N GLU A 32 -6.26 -20.41 -6.90
CA GLU A 32 -6.46 -18.98 -7.13
C GLU A 32 -7.30 -18.32 -6.03
N ILE A 33 -8.26 -19.02 -5.42
CA ILE A 33 -8.95 -18.56 -4.21
C ILE A 33 -7.96 -18.39 -3.06
N ALA A 34 -7.09 -19.38 -2.81
CA ALA A 34 -6.07 -19.29 -1.77
C ALA A 34 -5.10 -18.11 -2.02
N ARG A 35 -4.68 -17.92 -3.29
CA ARG A 35 -3.86 -16.78 -3.71
C ARG A 35 -4.58 -15.46 -3.48
N ALA A 36 -5.84 -15.35 -3.88
CA ALA A 36 -6.64 -14.13 -3.72
C ALA A 36 -6.80 -13.74 -2.25
N ASN A 37 -7.02 -14.70 -1.36
CA ASN A 37 -7.07 -14.46 0.08
C ASN A 37 -5.73 -13.92 0.61
N ALA A 38 -4.60 -14.50 0.18
CA ALA A 38 -3.28 -14.02 0.58
C ALA A 38 -3.00 -12.59 0.06
N VAL A 39 -3.31 -12.32 -1.21
CA VAL A 39 -3.15 -10.99 -1.82
C VAL A 39 -4.03 -9.96 -1.12
N SER A 40 -5.30 -10.30 -0.84
CA SER A 40 -6.23 -9.44 -0.09
C SER A 40 -5.70 -9.09 1.30
N GLY A 41 -5.14 -10.06 2.02
CA GLY A 41 -4.52 -9.82 3.33
C GLY A 41 -3.34 -8.84 3.26
N ILE A 42 -2.45 -9.02 2.28
CA ILE A 42 -1.31 -8.11 2.06
C ILE A 42 -1.81 -6.70 1.67
N ALA A 43 -2.81 -6.62 0.79
CA ALA A 43 -3.41 -5.36 0.34
C ALA A 43 -4.00 -4.57 1.52
N SER A 44 -4.74 -5.25 2.41
CA SER A 44 -5.31 -4.66 3.62
C SER A 44 -4.22 -4.02 4.50
N ASN A 45 -3.11 -4.73 4.73
CA ASN A 45 -1.98 -4.20 5.51
C ASN A 45 -1.34 -2.96 4.86
N ILE A 46 -1.20 -2.95 3.53
CA ILE A 46 -0.67 -1.79 2.79
C ILE A 46 -1.61 -0.58 2.93
N ILE A 47 -2.92 -0.79 2.81
CA ILE A 47 -3.93 0.27 2.96
C ILE A 47 -3.94 0.80 4.40
N GLN A 48 -3.87 -0.06 5.41
CA GLN A 48 -3.79 0.35 6.82
C GLN A 48 -2.54 1.19 7.10
N ASN A 49 -1.39 0.79 6.55
CA ASN A 49 -0.15 1.58 6.66
C ASN A 49 -0.28 2.94 5.96
N SER A 50 -0.89 2.97 4.77
CA SER A 50 -1.14 4.21 4.01
C SER A 50 -2.07 5.16 4.76
N ASN A 51 -3.16 4.64 5.34
CA ASN A 51 -4.07 5.42 6.18
C ASN A 51 -3.38 5.97 7.43
N THR A 52 -2.48 5.20 8.03
CA THR A 52 -1.65 5.65 9.16
C THR A 52 -0.77 6.83 8.76
N ALA A 53 -0.10 6.74 7.60
CA ALA A 53 0.72 7.82 7.07
C ALA A 53 -0.10 9.08 6.74
N ILE A 54 -1.27 8.93 6.09
CA ILE A 54 -2.18 10.04 5.79
C ILE A 54 -2.66 10.72 7.08
N LYS A 55 -3.03 9.93 8.10
CA LYS A 55 -3.44 10.47 9.40
C LYS A 55 -2.32 11.26 10.05
N ALA A 56 -1.07 10.77 10.00
CA ALA A 56 0.07 11.52 10.50
C ALA A 56 0.25 12.84 9.74
N MET A 57 0.14 12.83 8.40
CA MET A 57 0.20 14.05 7.58
C MET A 57 -0.87 15.08 7.95
N GLN A 58 -2.11 14.63 8.16
CA GLN A 58 -3.21 15.51 8.58
C GLN A 58 -2.92 16.13 9.94
N LEU A 59 -2.50 15.33 10.93
CA LEU A 59 -2.17 15.82 12.26
C LEU A 59 -1.01 16.84 12.25
N PHE A 60 0.02 16.62 11.41
CA PHE A 60 1.08 17.60 11.19
C PHE A 60 0.57 18.90 10.56
N GLY A 61 -0.29 18.81 9.53
CA GLY A 61 -0.90 19.98 8.88
C GLY A 61 -1.74 20.82 9.84
N ASP A 62 -2.49 20.14 10.71
CA ASP A 62 -3.32 20.75 11.75
C ASP A 62 -2.51 21.26 12.95
N ARG A 63 -1.17 21.11 12.94
CA ARG A 63 -0.24 21.43 14.05
C ARG A 63 -0.63 20.77 15.38
N THR A 64 -1.33 19.65 15.33
CA THR A 64 -1.78 18.90 16.52
C THR A 64 -0.69 18.01 17.11
N ILE A 65 0.42 17.84 16.39
CA ILE A 65 1.66 17.18 16.82
C ILE A 65 2.86 18.02 16.36
N GLU A 66 3.78 18.31 17.27
CA GLU A 66 5.07 18.95 16.98
C GLU A 66 6.18 17.90 16.77
N ALA A 67 7.35 18.37 16.32
CA ALA A 67 8.42 17.68 15.57
C ALA A 67 8.99 16.35 16.11
N ASP A 68 8.60 15.87 17.29
CA ASP A 68 9.04 14.62 17.91
C ASP A 68 8.12 13.42 17.61
N ALA A 69 7.35 13.48 16.52
CA ALA A 69 6.63 12.32 16.04
C ALA A 69 7.62 11.17 15.73
N PRO A 70 7.26 9.91 16.03
CA PRO A 70 8.11 8.74 15.79
C PRO A 70 8.71 8.73 14.38
N ASP A 71 9.96 8.30 14.25
CA ASP A 71 10.72 8.40 12.99
C ASP A 71 10.02 7.76 11.78
N PHE A 72 9.22 6.70 11.98
CA PHE A 72 8.46 6.04 10.92
C PHE A 72 7.30 6.89 10.36
N LEU A 73 6.87 7.93 11.08
CA LEU A 73 5.85 8.91 10.65
C LEU A 73 6.47 10.18 10.07
N ARG A 74 7.78 10.36 10.23
CA ARG A 74 8.49 11.48 9.61
C ARG A 74 8.57 11.20 8.11
N ILE A 75 7.68 11.84 7.34
CA ILE A 75 7.89 11.98 5.91
C ILE A 75 9.15 12.83 5.76
N SER A 76 10.27 12.16 5.48
CA SER A 76 11.51 12.87 5.20
C SER A 76 11.22 13.81 4.03
N LYS A 77 11.35 15.12 4.26
CA LYS A 77 11.63 16.02 3.13
C LYS A 77 12.90 15.44 2.52
N ALA A 78 12.75 14.81 1.37
CA ALA A 78 13.86 14.38 0.56
C ALA A 78 14.85 15.55 0.49
N GLN A 79 16.09 15.25 0.89
CA GLN A 79 17.32 15.96 0.60
C GLN A 79 17.13 17.07 -0.43
N ASN A 80 16.93 18.30 0.03
CA ASN A 80 16.98 19.47 -0.85
C ASN A 80 17.85 20.59 -0.27
N ASP A 81 18.83 20.23 0.55
CA ASP A 81 19.87 21.14 1.03
C ASP A 81 21.23 20.45 0.95
N LYS A 82 21.86 20.57 -0.21
CA LYS A 82 23.29 20.89 -0.41
C LYS A 82 23.63 20.87 -1.91
N LYS A 83 23.10 21.87 -2.63
CA LYS A 83 23.80 22.44 -3.78
C LYS A 83 23.80 23.96 -3.64
N THR A 84 24.49 24.41 -2.61
CA THR A 84 24.95 25.78 -2.50
C THR A 84 26.40 25.72 -2.07
N LEU A 85 27.23 26.39 -2.86
CA LEU A 85 28.69 26.41 -2.95
C LEU A 85 29.27 25.36 -3.92
#